data_AF-A0A968R375-F1
#
_entry.id   AF-A0A968R375-F1
#
_cell.length_a   1.000
_cell.length_b   1.000
_cell.length_c   1.000
_cell.angle_alpha   90.00
_cell.angle_beta   90.00
_cell.angle_gamma   90.00
#
_symmetry.space_group_name_H-M   'P 1'
#
loop_
_entity.id
_entity.type
_entity.pdbx_description
1 polymer ?
#
loop_
_entity_poly.entity_id
_entity_poly.type
_entity_poly.pdbx_seq_one_letter_code
_entity_poly.pdbx_strand_id
1 'polypeptide(L)'
;MPQTQMQELLAKTEPNFVAAYRQNYQKLIDGTLPKRFVVYQDGDCTGWGNKLRGICSAFLLALVTDRILLIDYPLMLEYFDPPAGIEWDFAKYKVLFREESKAYIDPCHKPEEMEMLANANLTAAFPETFIIHEQGNTFDKAIVANPFYAAKLGRLFGDRYTSRRETIGQIAQFLMQNLAVGLSKQSNKKSTTGAV
;
A
#
# COMPACT_ATOMS: atom_id res chain seq x y z
N MET A 1 -34.51 -19.94 0.76
CA MET A 1 -33.49 -19.40 1.67
C MET A 1 -33.80 -17.94 1.93
N PRO A 2 -33.80 -17.46 3.19
CA PRO A 2 -34.01 -16.04 3.46
C PRO A 2 -32.79 -15.24 2.98
N GLN A 3 -33.03 -14.11 2.31
CA GLN A 3 -31.99 -13.22 1.75
C GLN A 3 -30.94 -12.79 2.78
N THR A 4 -31.31 -12.78 4.06
CA THR A 4 -30.44 -12.49 5.20
C THR A 4 -29.30 -13.50 5.36
N GLN A 5 -29.52 -14.80 5.07
CA GLN A 5 -28.45 -15.81 5.15
C GLN A 5 -27.47 -15.75 3.97
N MET A 6 -27.88 -15.23 2.81
CA MET A 6 -27.00 -15.02 1.65
C MET A 6 -26.22 -13.69 1.76
N GLN A 7 -26.78 -12.70 2.46
CA GLN A 7 -26.08 -11.47 2.85
C GLN A 7 -25.08 -11.71 3.98
N GLU A 8 -25.33 -12.63 4.90
CA GLU A 8 -24.33 -13.13 5.87
C GLU A 8 -23.29 -14.05 5.23
N LEU A 9 -23.60 -14.76 4.14
CA LEU A 9 -22.61 -15.52 3.35
C LEU A 9 -21.65 -14.61 2.55
N LEU A 10 -22.05 -13.35 2.32
CA LEU A 10 -21.19 -12.25 1.85
C LEU A 10 -20.50 -11.54 3.03
N ALA A 11 -20.47 -12.15 4.22
CA ALA A 11 -19.55 -11.79 5.29
C ALA A 11 -18.18 -11.57 4.67
N LYS A 12 -17.76 -10.30 4.71
CA LYS A 12 -16.46 -9.81 4.28
C LYS A 12 -15.37 -10.56 5.05
N THR A 13 -15.00 -11.75 4.59
CA THR A 13 -13.74 -12.35 4.99
C THR A 13 -12.67 -11.42 4.46
N GLU A 14 -12.01 -10.76 5.39
CA GLU A 14 -10.87 -9.90 5.09
C GLU A 14 -9.90 -10.62 4.14
N PRO A 15 -9.43 -9.98 3.06
CA PRO A 15 -8.46 -10.61 2.17
C PRO A 15 -7.21 -11.03 2.95
N ASN A 16 -6.65 -12.21 2.64
CA ASN A 16 -5.49 -12.76 3.34
C ASN A 16 -4.32 -11.77 3.42
N PHE A 17 -4.08 -11.00 2.35
CA PHE A 17 -3.01 -10.00 2.35
C PHE A 17 -3.25 -8.87 3.34
N VAL A 18 -4.51 -8.47 3.59
CA VAL A 18 -4.86 -7.44 4.58
C VAL A 18 -4.64 -7.99 5.99
N ALA A 19 -5.05 -9.23 6.25
CA ALA A 19 -4.83 -9.88 7.54
C ALA A 19 -3.33 -10.01 7.86
N ALA A 20 -2.52 -10.46 6.88
CA ALA A 20 -1.07 -10.53 7.00
C ALA A 20 -0.44 -9.16 7.23
N TYR A 21 -0.90 -8.14 6.50
CA TYR A 21 -0.42 -6.77 6.64
C TYR A 21 -0.72 -6.19 8.03
N ARG A 22 -1.92 -6.42 8.57
CA ARG A 22 -2.26 -6.03 9.96
C ARG A 22 -1.37 -6.74 10.97
N GLN A 23 -1.12 -8.04 10.80
CA GLN A 23 -0.24 -8.77 11.69
C GLN A 23 1.18 -8.21 11.69
N ASN A 24 1.71 -7.84 10.51
CA ASN A 24 3.02 -7.20 10.40
C ASN A 24 3.04 -5.82 11.07
N TYR A 25 1.97 -5.04 10.91
CA TYR A 25 1.85 -3.74 11.60
C TYR A 25 1.85 -3.92 13.12
N GLN A 26 1.10 -4.87 13.66
CA GLN A 26 1.08 -5.17 15.10
C GLN A 26 2.48 -5.55 15.61
N LYS A 27 3.20 -6.41 14.88
CA LYS A 27 4.58 -6.78 15.21
C LYS A 27 5.53 -5.59 15.22
N LEU A 28 5.35 -4.62 14.33
CA LEU A 28 6.11 -3.36 14.31
C LEU A 28 5.82 -2.52 15.54
N ILE A 29 4.55 -2.38 15.94
CA ILE A 29 4.15 -1.64 17.14
C ILE A 29 4.70 -2.29 18.41
N ASP A 30 4.65 -3.62 18.49
CA ASP A 30 5.15 -4.39 19.62
C ASP A 30 6.69 -4.48 19.66
N GLY A 31 7.38 -3.94 18.65
CA GLY A 31 8.85 -3.95 18.56
C GLY A 31 9.46 -5.31 18.21
N THR A 32 8.63 -6.29 17.85
CA THR A 32 9.09 -7.64 17.44
C THR A 32 9.56 -7.69 15.99
N LEU A 33 9.26 -6.66 15.19
CA LEU A 33 9.74 -6.49 13.83
C LEU A 33 10.38 -5.10 13.69
N PRO A 34 11.55 -4.96 13.04
CA PRO A 34 12.19 -3.67 12.83
C PRO A 34 11.28 -2.71 12.06
N LYS A 35 11.26 -1.44 12.45
CA LYS A 35 10.50 -0.40 11.74
C LYS A 35 11.05 -0.26 10.32
N ARG A 36 10.30 -0.71 9.32
CA ARG A 36 10.70 -0.63 7.91
C ARG A 36 9.49 -0.24 7.08
N PHE A 37 9.72 0.68 6.15
CA PHE A 37 8.64 1.34 5.43
C PHE A 37 8.89 1.35 3.93
N VAL A 38 7.80 1.38 3.17
CA VAL A 38 7.76 1.81 1.78
C VAL A 38 6.97 3.11 1.76
N VAL A 39 7.53 4.17 1.20
CA VAL A 39 6.89 5.49 1.11
C VAL A 39 6.51 5.74 -0.34
N TYR A 40 5.23 6.03 -0.57
CA TYR A 40 4.78 6.64 -1.80
C TYR A 40 4.75 8.16 -1.62
N GLN A 41 5.52 8.90 -2.41
CA GLN A 41 5.48 10.37 -2.40
C GLN A 41 4.87 10.92 -3.68
N ASP A 42 4.17 12.04 -3.56
CA ASP A 42 3.67 12.78 -4.71
C ASP A 42 4.81 13.56 -5.40
N GLY A 43 5.59 12.89 -6.25
CA GLY A 43 6.78 13.49 -6.89
C GLY A 43 6.67 13.68 -8.40
N ASP A 44 5.52 13.38 -9.01
CA ASP A 44 5.33 13.53 -10.46
C ASP A 44 4.06 14.28 -10.86
N CYS A 45 4.00 14.71 -12.12
CA CYS A 45 2.84 15.39 -12.69
C CYS A 45 1.83 14.42 -13.32
N THR A 46 1.86 13.13 -12.96
CA THR A 46 0.93 12.15 -13.58
C THR A 46 -0.48 12.30 -13.05
N GLY A 47 -1.46 11.84 -13.84
CA GLY A 47 -2.86 11.90 -13.44
C GLY A 47 -3.17 10.95 -12.27
N TRP A 48 -4.27 11.23 -11.57
CA TRP A 48 -4.74 10.47 -10.39
C TRP A 48 -4.73 8.94 -10.57
N GLY A 49 -5.16 8.46 -11.74
CA GLY A 49 -5.18 7.04 -12.05
C GLY A 49 -3.79 6.39 -12.07
N ASN A 50 -2.75 7.11 -12.49
CA ASN A 50 -1.38 6.63 -12.45
C ASN A 50 -0.84 6.67 -11.01
N LYS A 51 -1.14 7.72 -10.25
CA LYS A 51 -0.78 7.80 -8.82
C LYS A 51 -1.34 6.63 -8.02
N LEU A 52 -2.62 6.31 -8.23
CA LEU A 52 -3.26 5.14 -7.60
C LEU A 52 -2.57 3.82 -7.98
N ARG A 53 -2.12 3.68 -9.22
CA ARG A 53 -1.36 2.50 -9.67
C ARG A 53 0.05 2.44 -9.07
N GLY A 54 0.72 3.58 -8.92
CA GLY A 54 1.99 3.70 -8.20
C GLY A 54 1.83 3.27 -6.74
N ILE A 55 0.76 3.71 -6.07
CA ILE A 55 0.42 3.31 -4.71
C ILE A 55 0.13 1.80 -4.61
N CYS A 56 -0.62 1.22 -5.55
CA CYS A 56 -0.81 -0.23 -5.60
C CYS A 56 0.54 -0.99 -5.73
N SER A 57 1.46 -0.47 -6.54
CA SER A 57 2.80 -1.06 -6.72
C SER A 57 3.63 -0.95 -5.45
N ALA A 58 3.62 0.22 -4.80
CA ALA A 58 4.27 0.45 -3.52
C ALA A 58 3.69 -0.43 -2.40
N PHE A 59 2.36 -0.60 -2.38
CA PHE A 59 1.71 -1.48 -1.41
C PHE A 59 2.11 -2.94 -1.63
N LEU A 60 2.15 -3.39 -2.89
CA LEU A 60 2.64 -4.72 -3.22
C LEU A 60 4.09 -4.93 -2.73
N LEU A 61 4.96 -3.94 -2.94
CA LEU A 61 6.33 -3.98 -2.42
C LEU A 61 6.36 -4.09 -0.90
N ALA A 62 5.52 -3.32 -0.21
CA ALA A 62 5.40 -3.36 1.24
C ALA A 62 4.98 -4.75 1.75
N LEU A 63 3.99 -5.36 1.10
CA LEU A 63 3.51 -6.71 1.41
C LEU A 63 4.61 -7.77 1.25
N VAL A 64 5.34 -7.75 0.13
CA VAL A 64 6.36 -8.79 -0.12
C VAL A 64 7.60 -8.61 0.76
N THR A 65 7.95 -7.39 1.17
CA THR A 65 9.12 -7.09 2.00
C THR A 65 8.84 -6.97 3.50
N ASP A 66 7.60 -7.26 3.94
CA ASP A 66 7.17 -7.12 5.34
C ASP A 66 7.36 -5.69 5.90
N ARG A 67 7.13 -4.69 5.04
CA ARG A 67 7.20 -3.26 5.36
C ARG A 67 5.81 -2.67 5.49
N ILE A 68 5.73 -1.51 6.13
CA ILE A 68 4.50 -0.72 6.21
C ILE A 68 4.51 0.36 5.13
N LEU A 69 3.40 0.47 4.39
CA LEU A 69 3.19 1.54 3.42
C LEU A 69 2.92 2.85 4.18
N LEU A 70 3.62 3.90 3.80
CA LEU A 70 3.34 5.28 4.16
C LEU A 70 3.04 6.08 2.90
N ILE A 71 2.08 7.00 2.97
CA ILE A 71 1.66 7.85 1.86
C ILE A 71 1.99 9.29 2.23
N ASP A 72 2.93 9.88 1.50
CA ASP A 72 3.25 11.31 1.55
C ASP A 72 2.51 12.03 0.42
N TYR A 73 1.17 11.90 0.46
CA TYR A 73 0.27 12.56 -0.46
C TYR A 73 -1.07 12.83 0.25
N PRO A 74 -1.25 14.03 0.83
CA PRO A 74 -2.41 14.34 1.67
C PRO A 74 -3.75 14.07 0.98
N LEU A 75 -3.86 14.37 -0.31
CA LEU A 75 -5.09 14.17 -1.06
C LEU A 75 -5.50 12.69 -1.13
N MET A 76 -4.54 11.75 -1.20
CA MET A 76 -4.87 10.32 -1.15
C MET A 76 -5.39 9.90 0.23
N LEU A 77 -4.82 10.44 1.29
CA LEU A 77 -5.28 10.18 2.66
C LEU A 77 -6.65 10.80 2.97
N GLU A 78 -7.09 11.78 2.18
CA GLU A 78 -8.46 12.31 2.26
C GLU A 78 -9.51 11.36 1.66
N TYR A 79 -9.12 10.56 0.67
CA TYR A 79 -10.03 9.69 -0.09
C TYR A 79 -9.94 8.21 0.28
N PHE A 80 -8.86 7.75 0.91
CA PHE A 80 -8.64 6.33 1.17
C PHE A 80 -8.24 6.12 2.63
N ASP A 81 -8.99 5.25 3.30
CA ASP A 81 -8.66 4.80 4.64
C ASP A 81 -7.71 3.58 4.57
N PRO A 82 -6.68 3.52 5.44
CA PRO A 82 -5.91 2.29 5.62
C PRO A 82 -6.80 1.17 6.18
N PRO A 83 -6.34 -0.10 6.16
CA PRO A 83 -7.00 -1.14 6.93
C PRO A 83 -7.17 -0.72 8.39
N ALA A 84 -8.30 -1.11 9.00
CA ALA A 84 -8.60 -0.75 10.38
C ALA A 84 -7.44 -1.06 11.34
N GLY A 85 -7.04 -0.03 12.10
CA GLY A 85 -5.95 -0.10 13.08
C GLY A 85 -4.54 0.12 12.51
N ILE A 86 -4.40 0.44 11.22
CA ILE A 86 -3.10 0.70 10.58
C ILE A 86 -2.93 2.18 10.28
N GLU A 87 -1.69 2.68 10.38
CA GLU A 87 -1.32 4.04 10.04
C GLU A 87 -0.62 4.11 8.67
N TRP A 88 -1.11 4.99 7.79
CA TRP A 88 -0.50 5.29 6.49
C TRP A 88 0.01 6.74 6.38
N ASP A 89 -0.33 7.63 7.31
CA ASP A 89 0.10 9.02 7.27
C ASP A 89 1.61 9.13 7.51
N PHE A 90 2.34 9.45 6.45
CA PHE A 90 3.78 9.68 6.48
C PHE A 90 4.15 10.79 7.48
N ALA A 91 3.29 11.79 7.70
CA ALA A 91 3.59 12.90 8.59
C ALA A 91 3.93 12.46 10.02
N LYS A 92 3.34 11.35 10.50
CA LYS A 92 3.61 10.79 11.82
C LYS A 92 5.01 10.18 11.96
N TYR A 93 5.67 9.89 10.85
CA TYR A 93 6.99 9.27 10.81
C TYR A 93 8.10 10.23 10.37
N LYS A 94 7.82 11.53 10.22
CA LYS A 94 8.80 12.53 9.75
C LYS A 94 10.09 12.61 10.58
N VAL A 95 10.00 12.44 11.90
CA VAL A 95 11.19 12.46 12.77
C VAL A 95 12.07 11.26 12.45
N LEU A 96 11.50 10.05 12.47
CA LEU A 96 12.20 8.82 12.12
C LEU A 96 12.76 8.88 10.70
N PHE A 97 11.98 9.41 9.75
CA PHE A 97 12.42 9.57 8.37
C PHE A 97 13.69 10.43 8.25
N ARG A 98 13.88 11.45 9.08
CA ARG A 98 15.10 12.29 9.01
C ARG A 98 16.35 11.53 9.44
N GLU A 99 16.23 10.68 10.44
CA GLU A 99 17.36 10.05 11.13
C GLU A 99 17.81 8.74 10.46
N GLU A 100 16.90 8.11 9.72
CA GLU A 100 17.09 6.75 9.22
C GLU A 100 17.52 6.67 7.75
N SER A 101 18.01 5.49 7.36
CA SER A 101 18.47 5.20 6.00
C SER A 101 17.34 5.13 4.96
N LYS A 102 17.64 5.53 3.72
CA LYS A 102 16.68 5.68 2.61
C LYS A 102 17.25 5.11 1.32
N ALA A 103 16.44 4.36 0.58
CA ALA A 103 16.70 3.98 -0.80
C ALA A 103 15.61 4.58 -1.69
N TYR A 104 16.01 5.20 -2.80
CA TYR A 104 15.09 5.74 -3.80
C TYR A 104 15.02 4.76 -4.96
N ILE A 105 13.80 4.44 -5.41
CA ILE A 105 13.58 3.60 -6.59
C ILE A 105 12.87 4.38 -7.70
N ASP A 106 13.43 4.28 -8.89
CA ASP A 106 12.87 4.76 -10.16
C ASP A 106 13.02 3.69 -11.25
N PRO A 107 12.26 2.58 -11.17
CA PRO A 107 12.39 1.46 -12.11
C PRO A 107 11.99 1.83 -13.54
N CYS A 108 11.32 2.97 -13.74
CA CYS A 108 10.93 3.45 -15.07
C CYS A 108 12.14 3.95 -15.86
N HIS A 109 13.09 4.59 -15.17
CA HIS A 109 14.28 5.17 -15.80
C HIS A 109 15.55 4.34 -15.55
N LYS A 110 15.49 3.37 -14.63
CA LYS A 110 16.61 2.49 -14.26
C LYS A 110 16.27 1.02 -14.47
N PRO A 111 16.59 0.46 -15.66
CA PRO A 111 16.33 -0.93 -15.99
C PRO A 111 16.93 -1.93 -14.99
N GLU A 112 18.09 -1.61 -14.41
CA GLU A 112 18.76 -2.41 -13.39
C GLU A 112 17.93 -2.56 -12.11
N GLU A 113 17.16 -1.54 -11.72
CA GLU A 113 16.24 -1.62 -10.58
C GLU A 113 15.02 -2.48 -10.94
N MET A 114 14.54 -2.42 -12.19
CA MET A 114 13.48 -3.30 -12.67
C MET A 114 13.93 -4.77 -12.68
N GLU A 115 15.17 -5.03 -13.10
CA GLU A 115 15.77 -6.36 -13.08
C GLU A 115 15.94 -6.88 -11.64
N MET A 116 16.41 -6.04 -10.73
CA MET A 116 16.49 -6.37 -9.30
C MET A 116 15.10 -6.69 -8.74
N LEU A 117 14.08 -5.87 -9.02
CA LEU A 117 12.70 -6.10 -8.60
C LEU A 117 12.15 -7.44 -9.11
N ALA A 118 12.59 -7.87 -10.29
CA ALA A 118 12.18 -9.13 -10.91
C ALA A 118 12.93 -10.36 -10.38
N ASN A 119 14.16 -10.23 -9.89
CA ASN A 119 15.03 -11.39 -9.68
C ASN A 119 15.70 -11.48 -8.30
N ALA A 120 15.68 -10.41 -7.49
CA ALA A 120 16.40 -10.38 -6.22
C ALA A 120 15.51 -10.67 -5.00
N ASN A 121 16.14 -11.12 -3.91
CA ASN A 121 15.55 -11.06 -2.58
C ASN A 121 15.47 -9.60 -2.11
N LEU A 122 14.37 -8.92 -2.41
CA LEU A 122 14.15 -7.51 -2.08
C LEU A 122 14.28 -7.14 -0.59
N THR A 123 14.01 -8.06 0.34
CA THR A 123 14.23 -7.83 1.77
C THR A 123 15.71 -7.62 2.09
N ALA A 124 16.58 -8.35 1.39
CA ALA A 124 18.03 -8.23 1.50
C ALA A 124 18.60 -7.13 0.59
N ALA A 125 18.04 -6.94 -0.61
CA ALA A 125 18.51 -5.94 -1.57
C ALA A 125 18.23 -4.51 -1.13
N PHE A 126 17.17 -4.30 -0.34
CA PHE A 126 16.90 -3.03 0.32
C PHE A 126 17.09 -3.19 1.82
N PRO A 127 18.31 -3.06 2.38
CA PRO A 127 18.53 -3.06 3.83
C PRO A 127 17.92 -1.83 4.53
N GLU A 128 17.68 -0.74 3.81
CA GLU A 128 17.30 0.57 4.35
C GLU A 128 15.98 0.56 5.12
N THR A 129 15.84 1.50 6.04
CA THR A 129 14.61 1.70 6.81
C THR A 129 13.47 2.15 5.90
N PHE A 130 13.74 3.04 4.94
CA PHE A 130 12.76 3.57 4.01
C PHE A 130 13.10 3.22 2.57
N ILE A 131 12.14 2.69 1.82
CA ILE A 131 12.17 2.65 0.34
C ILE A 131 11.23 3.71 -0.18
N ILE A 132 11.69 4.58 -1.06
CA ILE A 132 10.94 5.75 -1.54
C ILE A 132 10.61 5.56 -3.02
N HIS A 133 9.33 5.72 -3.35
CA HIS A 133 8.83 5.69 -4.71
C HIS A 133 7.95 6.92 -4.97
N GLU A 134 8.25 7.65 -6.04
CA GLU A 134 7.67 8.97 -6.28
C GLU A 134 6.80 9.04 -7.56
N GLN A 135 6.74 7.95 -8.33
CA GLN A 135 6.15 7.96 -9.67
C GLN A 135 4.81 7.21 -9.75
N GLY A 136 3.97 7.59 -10.70
CA GLY A 136 2.77 6.85 -11.08
C GLY A 136 3.06 5.62 -11.96
N ASN A 137 4.32 5.42 -12.33
CA ASN A 137 4.78 4.27 -13.11
C ASN A 137 4.80 3.01 -12.25
N THR A 138 4.36 1.90 -12.84
CA THR A 138 4.16 0.66 -12.10
C THR A 138 5.32 -0.31 -12.30
N PHE A 139 5.84 -0.88 -11.22
CA PHE A 139 6.82 -1.97 -11.23
C PHE A 139 6.24 -3.29 -10.71
N ASP A 140 4.93 -3.34 -10.46
CA ASP A 140 4.23 -4.50 -9.91
C ASP A 140 4.41 -5.78 -10.74
N LYS A 141 4.54 -5.64 -12.07
CA LYS A 141 4.81 -6.77 -12.97
C LYS A 141 6.11 -7.50 -12.59
N ALA A 142 7.17 -6.75 -12.25
CA ALA A 142 8.45 -7.32 -11.87
C ALA A 142 8.32 -8.08 -10.54
N ILE A 143 7.65 -7.49 -9.54
CA ILE A 143 7.45 -8.13 -8.25
C ILE A 143 6.59 -9.41 -8.37
N VAL A 144 5.52 -9.39 -9.15
CA VAL A 144 4.65 -10.57 -9.36
C VAL A 144 5.42 -11.70 -10.04
N ALA A 145 6.35 -11.37 -10.95
CA ALA A 145 7.19 -12.35 -11.63
C ALA A 145 8.37 -12.84 -10.78
N ASN A 146 8.62 -12.25 -9.61
CA ASN A 146 9.82 -12.54 -8.82
C ASN A 146 9.73 -13.90 -8.10
N PRO A 147 10.63 -14.85 -8.41
CA PRO A 147 10.55 -16.21 -7.89
C PRO A 147 10.76 -16.29 -6.37
N PHE A 148 11.49 -15.35 -5.75
CA PHE A 148 11.68 -15.31 -4.30
C PHE A 148 10.37 -15.09 -3.54
N TYR A 149 9.39 -14.44 -4.19
CA TYR A 149 8.12 -14.08 -3.56
C TYR A 149 6.94 -14.90 -4.07
N ALA A 150 7.11 -15.80 -5.04
CA ALA A 150 6.02 -16.61 -5.59
C ALA A 150 5.21 -17.34 -4.50
N ALA A 151 5.88 -18.02 -3.56
CA ALA A 151 5.21 -18.71 -2.46
C ALA A 151 4.51 -17.74 -1.47
N LYS A 152 5.09 -16.56 -1.23
CA LYS A 152 4.50 -15.54 -0.36
C LYS A 152 3.27 -14.91 -1.02
N LEU A 153 3.36 -14.57 -2.30
CA LEU A 153 2.25 -14.07 -3.11
C LEU A 153 1.09 -15.07 -3.16
N GLY A 154 1.37 -16.37 -3.31
CA GLY A 154 0.34 -17.40 -3.22
C GLY A 154 -0.39 -17.44 -1.89
N ARG A 155 0.31 -17.22 -0.76
CA ARG A 155 -0.35 -17.10 0.55
C ARG A 155 -1.18 -15.82 0.70
N LEU A 156 -0.66 -14.70 0.20
CA LEU A 156 -1.30 -13.39 0.32
C LEU A 156 -2.56 -13.25 -0.54
N PHE A 157 -2.55 -13.82 -1.75
CA PHE A 157 -3.60 -13.60 -2.76
C PHE A 157 -4.37 -14.88 -3.14
N GLY A 158 -4.03 -16.02 -2.54
CA GLY A 158 -4.63 -17.33 -2.80
C GLY A 158 -4.36 -17.83 -4.22
N ASP A 159 -5.07 -18.87 -4.65
CA ASP A 159 -4.93 -19.47 -6.00
C ASP A 159 -5.19 -18.49 -7.15
N ARG A 160 -5.72 -17.29 -6.85
CA ARG A 160 -5.98 -16.20 -7.81
C ARG A 160 -4.79 -15.28 -8.02
N TYR A 161 -3.59 -15.60 -7.54
CA TYR A 161 -2.39 -14.78 -7.77
C TYR A 161 -1.72 -15.03 -9.14
N THR A 162 -2.26 -15.95 -9.95
CA THR A 162 -1.63 -16.44 -11.19
C THR A 162 -1.33 -15.35 -12.21
N SER A 163 -1.92 -14.17 -12.07
CA SER A 163 -1.61 -13.02 -12.89
C SER A 163 -1.38 -11.72 -12.11
N ARG A 164 -0.57 -10.85 -12.71
CA ARG A 164 -0.43 -9.44 -12.34
C ARG A 164 -1.79 -8.76 -12.19
N ARG A 165 -2.68 -9.00 -13.16
CA ARG A 165 -4.01 -8.36 -13.23
C ARG A 165 -4.86 -8.70 -12.01
N GLU A 166 -4.84 -9.94 -11.56
CA GLU A 166 -5.61 -10.36 -10.39
C GLU A 166 -4.98 -9.82 -9.10
N THR A 167 -3.66 -9.90 -8.97
CA THR A 167 -2.94 -9.39 -7.78
C THR A 167 -3.21 -7.90 -7.57
N ILE A 168 -2.96 -7.08 -8.59
CA ILE A 168 -3.25 -5.64 -8.51
C ILE A 168 -4.74 -5.36 -8.47
N GLY A 169 -5.56 -6.18 -9.13
CA GLY A 169 -7.02 -6.08 -9.05
C GLY A 169 -7.54 -6.21 -7.63
N GLN A 170 -7.02 -7.16 -6.84
CA GLN A 170 -7.38 -7.33 -5.43
C GLN A 170 -6.93 -6.14 -4.57
N ILE A 171 -5.71 -5.65 -4.77
CA ILE A 171 -5.21 -4.46 -4.05
C ILE A 171 -6.06 -3.22 -4.39
N ALA A 172 -6.29 -2.97 -5.68
CA ALA A 172 -7.09 -1.84 -6.13
C ALA A 172 -8.54 -1.94 -5.64
N GLN A 173 -9.14 -3.13 -5.69
CA GLN A 173 -10.48 -3.36 -5.14
C GLN A 173 -10.53 -3.07 -3.64
N PHE A 174 -9.53 -3.50 -2.88
CA PHE A 174 -9.42 -3.18 -1.46
C PHE A 174 -9.35 -1.66 -1.24
N LEU A 175 -8.48 -0.94 -1.96
CA LEU A 175 -8.39 0.51 -1.84
C LEU A 175 -9.75 1.16 -2.15
N MET A 176 -10.40 0.76 -3.24
CA MET A 176 -11.71 1.30 -3.63
C MET A 176 -12.84 0.98 -2.64
N GLN A 177 -12.77 -0.15 -1.94
CA GLN A 177 -13.72 -0.51 -0.87
C GLN A 177 -13.50 0.28 0.42
N ASN A 178 -12.28 0.78 0.63
CA ASN A 178 -11.90 1.65 1.74
C ASN A 178 -11.78 3.10 1.27
N LEU A 179 -12.58 3.49 0.26
CA LEU A 179 -12.80 4.90 0.00
C LEU A 179 -13.37 5.52 1.26
N ALA A 180 -12.62 6.45 1.86
CA ALA A 180 -13.12 7.30 2.93
C ALA A 180 -14.37 7.97 2.37
N VAL A 181 -15.55 7.65 2.94
CA VAL A 181 -16.82 8.23 2.49
C VAL A 181 -16.82 9.70 2.89
N GLY A 182 -16.15 10.51 2.08
CA GLY A 182 -15.87 11.92 2.27
C GLY A 182 -16.78 12.81 1.45
N LEU A 183 -18.02 12.41 1.17
CA LEU A 183 -19.07 13.36 0.79
C LEU A 183 -19.73 14.04 2.01
N SER A 184 -19.44 13.59 3.24
CA SER A 184 -19.99 14.19 4.47
C SER A 184 -19.06 15.19 5.17
N LYS A 185 -17.75 15.17 4.90
CA LYS A 185 -16.80 16.10 5.53
C LYS A 185 -16.85 17.53 4.94
N GLN A 186 -17.47 17.72 3.77
CA GLN A 186 -17.60 19.05 3.15
C GLN A 186 -18.81 19.86 3.65
N SER A 187 -19.83 19.27 4.29
CA SER A 187 -21.00 20.03 4.77
C SER A 187 -20.73 20.78 6.09
N ASN A 188 -19.81 20.31 6.93
CA ASN A 188 -19.55 20.92 8.25
C ASN A 188 -18.52 22.06 8.26
N LYS A 189 -17.91 22.39 7.11
CA LYS A 189 -16.99 23.56 7.01
C LYS A 189 -17.65 24.84 6.51
N LYS A 190 -18.95 24.81 6.14
CA LYS A 190 -19.67 25.99 5.62
C LYS A 190 -20.68 26.64 6.58
N SER A 191 -20.83 26.16 7.83
CA SER A 191 -21.85 26.68 8.76
C SER A 191 -21.32 27.49 9.96
N THR A 192 -20.05 27.89 9.99
CA THR A 192 -19.49 28.65 11.14
C THR A 192 -18.87 29.99 10.76
N THR A 193 -19.37 30.64 9.71
CA THR A 193 -19.05 32.04 9.42
C THR A 193 -20.32 32.78 9.05
N GLY A 194 -20.97 33.40 10.05
CA GLY A 194 -22.18 34.19 9.82
C GLY A 194 -23.00 34.46 11.07
N ALA A 195 -22.40 35.00 12.13
CA ALA A 195 -23.11 35.70 13.19
C ALA A 195 -22.14 36.67 13.89
N VAL A 196 -21.98 37.86 13.28
CA VAL A 196 -21.68 39.12 13.97
C VAL A 196 -22.54 40.18 13.30
#